data_AF-A0A4R1WHL9-F1
#
_entry.id   AF-A0A4R1WHL9-F1
#
_cell.length_a   1.000
_cell.length_b   1.000
_cell.length_c   1.000
_cell.angle_alpha   90.00
_cell.angle_beta   90.00
_cell.angle_gamma   90.00
#
_symmetry.space_group_name_H-M   'P 1'
#
loop_
_entity.id
_entity.type
_entity.pdbx_description
1 polymer ?
#
loop_
_entity_poly.entity_id
_entity_poly.type
_entity_poly.pdbx_seq_one_letter_code
_entity_poly.pdbx_strand_id
1 'polypeptide(L)' 'MEQIAEIRDAVARALEQRGLDNREFLRQIRTGEQDDGPYMTGAIACATVLAKRQGAR' A
#
# COMPACT_ATOMS: atom_id res chain seq x y z
N MET A 1 2.26 -12.08 -5.12
CA MET A 1 3.03 -11.83 -3.89
C MET A 1 4.01 -10.67 -4.05
N GLU A 2 4.60 -10.45 -5.24
CA GLU A 2 5.42 -9.24 -5.49
C GLU A 2 4.58 -7.94 -5.55
N GLN A 3 3.40 -7.99 -6.18
CA GLN A 3 2.54 -6.81 -6.32
C GLN A 3 2.07 -6.20 -4.99
N ILE A 4 1.82 -7.00 -3.95
CA ILE A 4 1.40 -6.45 -2.64
C ILE A 4 2.58 -5.76 -1.92
N ALA A 5 3.81 -6.26 -2.11
CA ALA A 5 5.01 -5.62 -1.56
C ALA A 5 5.25 -4.24 -2.19
N GLU A 6 5.04 -4.10 -3.50
CA GLU A 6 5.11 -2.81 -4.20
C GLU A 6 4.05 -1.83 -3.68
N ILE A 7 2.81 -2.30 -3.45
CA ILE A 7 1.74 -1.47 -2.87
C ILE A 7 2.12 -1.01 -1.47
N ARG A 8 2.61 -1.90 -0.61
CA ARG A 8 3.05 -1.55 0.75
C ARG A 8 4.14 -0.49 0.74
N ASP A 9 5.17 -0.65 -0.10
CA ASP A 9 6.26 0.32 -0.18
C ASP A 9 5.79 1.67 -0.75
N ALA A 10 4.90 1.66 -1.75
CA ALA A 10 4.29 2.87 -2.29
C ALA A 10 3.48 3.62 -1.22
N VAL A 11 2.68 2.91 -0.42
CA VAL A 11 1.92 3.50 0.70
C VAL A 11 2.88 4.08 1.75
N ALA A 12 3.89 3.32 2.19
CA ALA A 12 4.84 3.78 3.19
C ALA A 12 5.59 5.05 2.74
N ARG A 13 6.08 5.09 1.50
CA ARG A 13 6.73 6.29 0.93
C ARG A 13 5.79 7.47 0.84
N ALA A 14 4.54 7.26 0.43
CA ALA A 14 3.57 8.34 0.32
C ALA A 14 3.22 8.95 1.69
N LEU A 15 3.15 8.13 2.75
CA LEU A 15 2.93 8.60 4.12
C LEU A 15 4.16 9.36 4.65
N GLU A 16 5.35 8.83 4.44
CA GLU A 16 6.62 9.47 4.83
C GLU A 16 6.78 10.85 4.16
N GLN A 17 6.52 10.96 2.85
CA GLN A 17 6.55 12.23 2.11
C GLN A 17 5.52 13.27 2.60
N ARG A 18 4.41 12.81 3.20
CA ARG A 18 3.39 13.68 3.82
C ARG A 18 3.75 14.09 5.25
N GLY A 19 4.91 13.68 5.76
CA GLY A 19 5.36 13.98 7.12
C GLY A 19 4.85 13.02 8.18
N LEU A 20 4.24 11.88 7.79
CA LEU A 20 3.88 10.80 8.71
C LEU A 20 5.09 9.86 8.85
N ASP A 21 6.06 10.27 9.67
CA ASP A 21 7.39 9.68 9.78
C ASP A 21 7.56 8.68 10.94
N ASN A 22 6.44 8.19 11.50
CA ASN A 22 6.49 7.15 12.52
C ASN A 22 7.12 5.87 11.93
N ARG A 23 8.40 5.68 12.21
CA ARG A 23 9.23 4.62 11.64
C ARG A 23 8.68 3.22 11.91
N GLU A 24 8.12 3.00 13.10
CA GLU A 24 7.55 1.71 13.45
C GLU A 24 6.28 1.44 12.64
N PHE A 25 5.40 2.44 12.51
CA PHE A 25 4.22 2.31 11.68
C PHE A 25 4.57 2.07 10.19
N LEU A 26 5.55 2.80 9.67
CA LEU A 26 6.03 2.60 8.29
C LEU A 26 6.68 1.21 8.09
N ARG A 27 7.38 0.68 9.11
CA ARG A 27 7.90 -0.69 9.11
C ARG A 27 6.76 -1.70 9.06
N GLN A 28 5.76 -1.54 9.92
CA GLN A 28 4.58 -2.42 9.99
C GLN A 28 3.80 -2.46 8.67
N ILE A 29 3.69 -1.33 7.95
CA ILE A 29 3.13 -1.30 6.59
C ILE A 29 3.99 -2.17 5.65
N ARG A 30 5.31 -1.95 5.63
CA ARG A 30 6.22 -2.69 4.73
C ARG A 30 6.24 -4.20 5.01
N THR A 31 6.11 -4.61 6.27
CA THR A 31 6.06 -6.02 6.68
C THR A 31 4.68 -6.67 6.54
N GLY A 32 3.64 -5.89 6.24
CA GLY A 32 2.26 -6.37 6.04
C GLY A 32 1.44 -6.50 7.33
N GLU A 33 1.98 -6.07 8.47
CA GLU A 33 1.27 -6.04 9.75
C GLU A 33 0.09 -5.04 9.75
N GLN A 34 0.01 -4.18 8.73
CA GLN A 34 -1.06 -3.19 8.52
C GLN A 34 -1.89 -3.43 7.25
N ASP A 35 -1.84 -4.64 6.67
CA ASP A 35 -2.61 -4.96 5.45
C ASP A 35 -4.13 -4.77 5.65
N ASP A 36 -4.64 -5.07 6.86
CA ASP A 36 -6.04 -4.88 7.24
C ASP A 36 -6.36 -3.45 7.69
N GLY A 37 -5.34 -2.57 7.70
CA GLY A 37 -5.47 -1.17 8.10
C GLY A 37 -6.14 -0.30 7.03
N PRO A 38 -6.60 0.92 7.38
CA PRO A 38 -7.36 1.78 6.47
C PRO A 38 -6.56 2.21 5.24
N TYR A 39 -5.25 2.49 5.39
CA TYR A 39 -4.38 2.89 4.28
C TYR A 39 -4.18 1.76 3.26
N MET A 40 -3.92 0.54 3.74
CA MET A 40 -3.74 -0.62 2.88
C MET A 40 -5.04 -1.08 2.24
N THR A 41 -6.15 -1.09 2.99
CA THR A 41 -7.48 -1.41 2.46
C THR A 41 -7.82 -0.54 1.24
N GLY A 42 -7.60 0.77 1.34
CA GLY A 42 -7.82 1.69 0.22
C GLY A 42 -6.87 1.44 -0.95
N ALA A 43 -5.58 1.22 -0.67
CA ALA A 43 -4.58 0.97 -1.70
C ALA A 43 -4.86 -0.33 -2.49
N ILE A 44 -5.22 -1.40 -1.78
CA ILE A 44 -5.58 -2.71 -2.37
C ILE A 44 -6.86 -2.60 -3.21
N ALA A 45 -7.88 -1.88 -2.73
CA ALA A 45 -9.10 -1.64 -3.49
C ALA A 45 -8.80 -0.90 -4.81
N CYS A 46 -7.99 0.15 -4.76
CA CYS A 46 -7.53 0.87 -5.95
C CYS A 46 -6.73 -0.02 -6.90
N ALA A 47 -5.75 -0.78 -6.40
CA ALA A 47 -4.97 -1.71 -7.20
C ALA A 47 -5.86 -2.74 -7.91
N THR A 48 -6.87 -3.27 -7.21
CA THR A 48 -7.86 -4.19 -7.77
C THR A 48 -8.65 -3.57 -8.93
N VAL A 49 -9.07 -2.31 -8.79
CA VAL A 49 -9.79 -1.59 -9.86
C VAL A 49 -8.86 -1.33 -11.06
N LEU A 50 -7.61 -0.95 -10.82
CA LEU A 50 -6.63 -0.68 -11.89
C LEU A 50 -6.26 -1.95 -12.65
N ALA A 51 -6.05 -3.07 -11.96
CA ALA A 51 -5.76 -4.36 -12.59
C ALA A 51 -6.90 -4.80 -13.52
N LYS A 52 -8.16 -4.63 -13.09
CA LYS A 52 -9.34 -4.92 -13.93
C LYS A 52 -9.40 -4.06 -15.19
N ARG A 53 -8.95 -2.80 -15.12
CA ARG A 53 -8.91 -1.88 -16.27
C ARG A 53 -7.80 -2.22 -17.27
N GLN A 54 -6.69 -2.77 -16.79
CA GLN A 54 -5.56 -3.17 -17.64
C GLN A 54 -5.82 -4.48 -18.39
N GLY A 55 -6.60 -5.41 -17.83
CA GLY A 55 -7.00 -6.65 -18.49
C GLY A 55 -8.19 -6.52 -19.47
N ALA A 56 -8.79 -5.33 -19.58
CA ALA A 56 -9.90 -5.05 -20.50
C ALA A 56 -9.42 -4.45 -21.84
N ARG A 57 -8.14 -4.59 -22.17
CA ARG A 57 -7.50 -4.05 -23.37
C ARG A 57 -6.93 -5.16 -24.25
#